data_AF-A0A1Q7VEY3-F1
#
_entry.id   AF-A0A1Q7VEY3-F1
#
_cell.length_a   1.000
_cell.length_b   1.000
_cell.length_c   1.000
_cell.angle_alpha   90.00
_cell.angle_beta   90.00
_cell.angle_gamma   90.00
#
_symmetry.space_group_name_H-M   'P 1'
#
loop_
_entity.id
_entity.type
_entity.pdbx_description
1 polymer ?
#
loop_
_entity_poly.entity_id
_entity_poly.type
_entity_poly.pdbx_seq_one_letter_code
_entity_poly.pdbx_strand_id
1 'polypeptide(L)'
;MIDDENRSFFLNELDGFESNTGLVVLATTNHPDRLDPAILDRPSRFDRKYYFNLPTAGERFAYVTAWNKQLLPELRLSERAAREVVQQTENFSFAYLKELFVSATMQWMSARGEILDRASGEPPDNALPHGRATAPLVNDASMDEIILDQATRLRAEMAALSGSPASSQSPASAGGTVARAFANARRFLRALPIPPRENEGQ
;
A
#
# COMPACT_ATOMS: atom_id res chain seq x y z
N MET A 1 -0.69 -25.40 5.96
CA MET A 1 -2.08 -24.92 6.01
C MET A 1 -2.77 -25.78 7.05
N ILE A 2 -3.54 -25.19 7.97
CA ILE A 2 -4.24 -25.98 8.99
C ILE A 2 -5.40 -26.70 8.28
N ASP A 3 -5.50 -28.01 8.44
CA ASP A 3 -6.52 -28.89 7.84
C ASP A 3 -7.24 -29.69 8.95
N ASP A 4 -8.25 -30.48 8.58
CA ASP A 4 -9.06 -31.23 9.54
C ASP A 4 -8.25 -32.24 10.36
N GLU A 5 -7.15 -32.77 9.80
CA GLU A 5 -6.32 -33.78 10.44
C GLU A 5 -5.40 -33.16 11.50
N ASN A 6 -4.87 -31.95 11.25
CA ASN A 6 -3.94 -31.28 12.17
C ASN A 6 -4.58 -30.20 13.06
N ARG A 7 -5.84 -29.81 12.80
CA ARG A 7 -6.55 -28.76 13.55
C ARG A 7 -6.64 -29.08 15.05
N SER A 8 -7.09 -30.28 15.41
CA SER A 8 -7.28 -30.66 16.82
C SER A 8 -5.96 -30.66 17.59
N PHE A 9 -4.87 -31.09 16.97
CA PHE A 9 -3.53 -31.07 17.58
C PHE A 9 -3.05 -29.65 17.84
N PHE A 10 -3.17 -28.77 16.83
CA PHE A 10 -2.80 -27.35 16.96
C PHE A 10 -3.62 -26.63 18.04
N LEU A 11 -4.92 -26.87 18.12
CA LEU A 11 -5.79 -26.23 19.11
C LEU A 11 -5.56 -26.74 20.53
N ASN A 12 -5.21 -28.02 20.69
CA ASN A 12 -4.83 -28.56 22.00
C ASN A 12 -3.52 -27.97 22.52
N GLU A 13 -2.57 -27.67 21.63
CA GLU A 13 -1.32 -27.00 21.98
C GLU A 13 -1.56 -25.53 22.42
N LEU A 14 -2.53 -24.86 21.80
CA LEU A 14 -2.98 -23.52 22.21
C LEU A 14 -3.75 -23.54 23.54
N ASP A 15 -4.63 -24.51 23.74
CA ASP A 15 -5.46 -24.64 24.95
C ASP A 15 -4.64 -25.07 26.18
N GLY A 16 -3.55 -25.83 25.97
CA GLY A 16 -2.54 -26.15 26.98
C GLY A 16 -3.01 -27.09 28.10
N PHE A 17 -2.36 -28.26 28.23
CA PHE A 17 -2.37 -29.04 29.47
C PHE A 17 -1.40 -28.48 30.54
N GLU A 18 -0.49 -27.56 30.16
CA GLU A 18 0.40 -26.80 31.05
C GLU A 18 0.22 -25.30 30.86
N SER A 19 0.51 -24.53 31.92
CA SER A 19 0.41 -23.07 31.92
C SER A 19 1.38 -22.44 30.91
N ASN A 20 0.84 -21.99 29.75
CA ASN A 20 1.51 -21.22 28.70
C ASN A 20 1.95 -19.81 29.16
N THR A 21 2.70 -19.76 30.25
CA THR A 21 3.12 -18.51 30.90
C THR A 21 4.23 -17.86 30.08
N GLY A 22 3.92 -16.72 29.43
CA GLY A 22 4.87 -15.94 28.64
C GLY A 22 4.76 -16.11 27.12
N LEU A 23 3.85 -16.95 26.62
CA LEU A 23 3.57 -17.08 25.19
C LEU A 23 2.42 -16.15 24.78
N VAL A 24 2.64 -15.32 23.76
CA VAL A 24 1.59 -14.51 23.13
C VAL A 24 1.45 -14.94 21.68
N VAL A 25 0.26 -15.38 21.30
CA VAL A 25 -0.05 -15.82 19.93
C VAL A 25 -0.83 -14.72 19.20
N LEU A 26 -0.31 -14.29 18.04
CA LEU A 26 -0.97 -13.35 17.15
C LEU A 26 -1.31 -14.05 15.82
N ALA A 27 -2.58 -13.98 15.43
CA ALA A 27 -3.06 -14.51 14.16
C ALA A 27 -3.84 -13.42 13.39
N THR A 28 -3.83 -13.50 12.06
CA THR A 28 -4.54 -12.58 11.17
C THR A 28 -5.34 -13.36 10.13
N THR A 29 -6.56 -12.93 9.83
CA THR A 29 -7.40 -13.51 8.77
C THR A 29 -8.16 -12.41 8.04
N ASN A 30 -8.31 -12.56 6.72
CA ASN A 30 -9.21 -11.73 5.91
C ASN A 30 -10.61 -12.37 5.76
N HIS A 31 -10.77 -13.61 6.22
CA HIS A 31 -12.00 -14.40 6.14
C HIS A 31 -12.31 -15.05 7.50
N PRO A 32 -12.71 -14.25 8.51
CA PRO A 32 -13.03 -14.79 9.84
C PRO A 32 -14.23 -15.74 9.79
N ASP A 33 -15.14 -15.56 8.84
CA ASP A 33 -16.30 -16.42 8.57
C ASP A 33 -15.93 -17.85 8.16
N ARG A 34 -14.71 -18.07 7.65
CA ARG A 34 -14.22 -19.38 7.24
C ARG A 34 -13.46 -20.12 8.35
N LEU A 35 -13.26 -19.49 9.50
CA LEU A 35 -12.59 -20.14 10.62
C LEU A 35 -13.57 -21.07 11.35
N ASP A 36 -13.04 -22.16 11.90
CA ASP A 36 -13.83 -23.06 12.76
C ASP A 36 -14.37 -22.26 13.97
N PRO A 37 -15.69 -22.31 14.25
CA PRO A 37 -16.29 -21.62 15.40
C PRO A 37 -15.62 -21.94 16.72
N ALA A 38 -15.03 -23.14 16.87
CA ALA A 38 -14.30 -23.51 18.08
C ALA A 38 -13.05 -22.65 18.30
N ILE A 39 -12.46 -22.05 17.26
CA ILE A 39 -11.31 -21.11 17.36
C ILE A 39 -11.79 -19.73 17.80
N LEU A 40 -12.96 -19.32 17.33
CA LEU A 40 -13.52 -18.00 17.62
C LEU A 40 -14.23 -17.97 18.96
N ASP A 41 -15.13 -18.91 19.24
CA ASP A 41 -16.14 -18.75 20.27
C ASP A 41 -15.74 -19.35 21.63
N ARG A 42 -14.63 -20.08 21.69
CA ARG A 42 -14.12 -20.65 22.95
C ARG A 42 -13.14 -19.69 23.62
N PRO A 43 -13.45 -19.20 24.83
CA PRO A 43 -12.45 -18.55 25.70
C PRO A 43 -11.30 -19.54 25.97
N SER A 44 -10.04 -19.07 26.02
CA SER A 44 -8.77 -19.83 26.15
C SER A 44 -7.94 -20.00 24.86
N ARG A 45 -8.47 -19.70 23.67
CA ARG A 45 -7.71 -19.79 22.39
C ARG A 45 -7.29 -18.43 21.89
N PHE A 46 -8.30 -17.63 21.50
CA PHE A 46 -8.12 -16.25 21.08
C PHE A 46 -9.06 -15.37 21.91
N ASP A 47 -8.58 -14.95 23.07
CA ASP A 47 -9.38 -14.16 24.02
C ASP A 47 -9.67 -12.74 23.52
N ARG A 48 -8.79 -12.20 22.67
CA ARG A 48 -8.91 -10.84 22.10
C ARG A 48 -9.05 -10.91 20.60
N LYS A 49 -10.10 -10.27 20.09
CA LYS A 49 -10.38 -10.14 18.66
C LYS A 49 -10.44 -8.66 18.30
N TYR A 50 -9.71 -8.28 17.26
CA TYR A 50 -9.70 -6.91 16.74
C TYR A 50 -10.13 -6.95 15.28
N TYR A 51 -11.17 -6.19 14.96
CA TYR A 51 -11.65 -6.01 13.59
C TYR A 51 -11.06 -4.72 13.02
N PHE A 52 -10.40 -4.83 11.87
CA PHE A 52 -9.81 -3.70 11.18
C PHE A 52 -10.70 -3.32 10.01
N ASN A 53 -11.46 -2.24 10.18
CA ASN A 53 -12.27 -1.67 9.13
C ASN A 53 -11.41 -0.81 8.18
N LEU A 54 -12.02 -0.35 7.09
CA LEU A 54 -11.40 0.67 6.25
C LEU A 54 -11.15 1.94 7.07
N PRO A 55 -10.02 2.64 6.82
CA PRO A 55 -9.66 3.81 7.60
C PRO A 55 -10.68 4.94 7.41
N THR A 56 -11.05 5.57 8.52
CA THR A 56 -11.85 6.79 8.58
C THR A 56 -11.10 7.95 7.91
N ALA A 57 -11.81 9.03 7.57
CA ALA A 57 -11.18 10.22 6.99
C ALA A 57 -10.07 10.80 7.89
N GLY A 58 -10.25 10.77 9.22
CA GLY A 58 -9.24 11.20 10.18
C GLY A 58 -7.99 10.32 10.15
N GLU A 59 -8.15 9.00 10.13
CA GLU A 59 -7.02 8.05 10.02
C GLU A 59 -6.30 8.18 8.66
N ARG A 60 -7.04 8.38 7.56
CA ARG A 60 -6.44 8.66 6.25
C ARG A 60 -5.64 9.96 6.26
N PHE A 61 -6.16 11.02 6.88
CA PHE A 61 -5.44 12.29 7.02
C PHE A 61 -4.18 12.15 7.88
N ALA A 62 -4.26 11.43 8.99
CA ALA A 62 -3.09 11.12 9.83
C ALA A 62 -2.04 10.31 9.04
N TYR A 63 -2.46 9.30 8.28
CA TYR A 63 -1.59 8.51 7.42
C TYR A 63 -0.91 9.36 6.34
N VAL A 64 -1.68 10.16 5.59
CA VAL A 64 -1.18 11.08 4.56
C VAL A 64 -0.17 12.06 5.16
N THR A 65 -0.48 12.64 6.32
CA THR A 65 0.39 13.58 7.02
C THR A 65 1.69 12.92 7.48
N ALA A 66 1.59 11.73 8.08
CA ALA A 66 2.75 10.97 8.54
C ALA A 66 3.66 10.58 7.36
N TRP A 67 3.08 10.11 6.27
CA TRP A 67 3.83 9.79 5.05
C TRP A 67 4.48 11.04 4.44
N ASN A 68 3.73 12.15 4.35
CA ASN A 68 4.23 13.40 3.79
C ASN A 68 5.45 13.95 4.55
N LYS A 69 5.48 13.79 5.87
CA LYS A 69 6.64 14.20 6.70
C LYS A 69 7.92 13.42 6.35
N GLN A 70 7.77 12.17 5.90
CA GLN A 70 8.88 11.27 5.55
C GLN A 70 9.41 11.53 4.13
N LEU A 71 8.68 12.27 3.30
CA LEU A 71 9.11 12.63 1.95
C LEU A 71 10.19 13.72 1.97
N LEU A 72 11.04 13.70 0.94
CA LEU A 72 11.97 14.80 0.66
C LEU A 72 11.18 16.12 0.52
N PRO A 73 11.73 17.27 0.90
CA PRO A 73 11.01 18.55 0.85
C PRO A 73 10.35 18.86 -0.49
N GLU A 74 11.00 18.49 -1.60
CA GLU A 74 10.51 18.70 -2.98
C GLU A 74 9.32 17.81 -3.36
N LEU A 75 9.14 16.69 -2.66
CA LEU A 75 8.06 15.73 -2.84
C LEU A 75 6.91 15.96 -1.85
N ARG A 76 7.05 16.95 -0.95
CA ARG A 76 6.02 17.17 0.06
C ARG A 76 4.77 17.75 -0.57
N LEU A 77 3.65 17.17 -0.19
CA LEU A 77 2.33 17.66 -0.53
C LEU A 77 2.02 18.94 0.22
N SER A 78 1.34 19.86 -0.45
CA SER A 78 0.70 20.98 0.25
C SER A 78 -0.40 20.47 1.18
N GLU A 79 -0.71 21.26 2.23
CA GLU A 79 -1.84 20.98 3.13
C GLU A 79 -3.17 20.84 2.35
N ARG A 80 -3.35 21.64 1.29
CA ARG A 80 -4.51 21.57 0.40
C ARG A 80 -4.56 20.21 -0.30
N ALA A 81 -3.46 19.80 -0.95
CA ALA A 81 -3.41 18.51 -1.66
C ALA A 81 -3.58 17.33 -0.70
N ALA A 82 -3.00 17.38 0.50
CA ALA A 82 -3.20 16.35 1.53
C ALA A 82 -4.69 16.17 1.89
N ARG A 83 -5.44 17.27 2.03
CA ARG A 83 -6.89 17.23 2.30
C ARG A 83 -7.69 16.71 1.11
N GLU A 84 -7.34 17.12 -0.11
CA GLU A 84 -7.99 16.63 -1.33
C GLU A 84 -7.75 15.13 -1.54
N VAL A 85 -6.54 14.62 -1.29
CA VAL A 85 -6.25 13.18 -1.30
C VAL A 85 -7.18 12.43 -0.35
N VAL A 86 -7.40 12.92 0.87
CA VAL A 86 -8.30 12.27 1.84
C VAL A 86 -9.75 12.22 1.36
N GLN A 87 -10.21 13.26 0.68
CA GLN A 87 -11.55 13.32 0.08
C GLN A 87 -11.70 12.38 -1.11
N GLN A 88 -10.66 12.23 -1.93
CA GLN A 88 -10.69 11.36 -3.11
C GLN A 88 -10.50 9.88 -2.78
N THR A 89 -9.90 9.56 -1.63
CA THR A 89 -9.54 8.19 -1.22
C THR A 89 -10.57 7.55 -0.28
N GLU A 90 -11.85 7.93 -0.41
CA GLU A 90 -12.92 7.22 0.26
C GLU A 90 -12.90 5.73 -0.11
N ASN A 91 -13.05 4.86 0.89
CA ASN A 91 -12.96 3.40 0.80
C ASN A 91 -11.57 2.82 0.45
N PHE A 92 -10.52 3.64 0.42
CA PHE A 92 -9.16 3.10 0.29
C PHE A 92 -8.75 2.40 1.59
N SER A 93 -8.21 1.19 1.49
CA SER A 93 -7.44 0.60 2.59
C SER A 93 -6.07 1.28 2.72
N PHE A 94 -5.37 1.05 3.83
CA PHE A 94 -3.98 1.52 3.96
C PHE A 94 -3.05 0.99 2.86
N ALA A 95 -3.34 -0.19 2.30
CA ALA A 95 -2.58 -0.74 1.18
C ALA A 95 -2.78 0.09 -0.10
N TYR A 96 -4.01 0.51 -0.40
CA TYR A 96 -4.29 1.38 -1.54
C TYR A 96 -3.73 2.80 -1.34
N LEU A 97 -3.79 3.35 -0.12
CA LEU A 97 -3.13 4.63 0.19
C LEU A 97 -1.63 4.53 -0.01
N LYS A 98 -1.00 3.44 0.43
CA LYS A 98 0.42 3.20 0.19
C LYS A 98 0.74 3.12 -1.30
N GLU A 99 -0.07 2.39 -2.06
CA GLU A 99 0.10 2.28 -3.52
C GLU A 99 0.03 3.65 -4.19
N LEU A 100 -0.96 4.48 -3.81
CA LEU A 100 -1.10 5.85 -4.30
C LEU A 100 0.20 6.66 -4.10
N PHE A 101 0.78 6.63 -2.91
CA PHE A 101 2.01 7.37 -2.64
C PHE A 101 3.21 6.80 -3.42
N VAL A 102 3.32 5.48 -3.50
CA VAL A 102 4.43 4.82 -4.21
C VAL A 102 4.34 5.10 -5.71
N SER A 103 3.16 4.96 -6.32
CA SER A 103 2.95 5.19 -7.75
C SER A 103 3.16 6.67 -8.12
N ALA A 104 2.64 7.60 -7.30
CA ALA A 104 2.86 9.04 -7.49
C ALA A 104 4.35 9.42 -7.39
N THR A 105 5.05 8.89 -6.38
CA THR A 105 6.49 9.13 -6.21
C THR A 105 7.29 8.59 -7.40
N MET A 106 6.96 7.39 -7.88
CA MET A 106 7.61 6.80 -9.05
C MET A 106 7.36 7.59 -10.33
N GLN A 107 6.13 8.08 -10.54
CA GLN A 107 5.81 8.92 -11.69
C GLN A 107 6.59 10.23 -11.65
N TRP A 108 6.66 10.89 -10.49
CA TRP A 108 7.42 12.13 -10.32
C TRP A 108 8.92 11.90 -10.60
N MET A 109 9.49 10.81 -10.08
CA MET A 109 10.91 10.47 -10.31
C MET A 109 11.19 10.19 -11.77
N SER A 110 10.29 9.50 -12.46
CA SER A 110 10.44 9.16 -13.88
C SER A 110 10.42 10.42 -14.74
N ALA A 111 9.50 11.36 -14.45
CA ALA A 111 9.42 12.64 -15.14
C ALA A 111 10.71 13.46 -15.00
N ARG A 112 11.37 13.43 -13.84
CA ARG A 112 12.65 14.14 -13.61
C ARG A 112 13.89 13.41 -14.11
N GLY A 113 13.91 12.09 -14.09
CA GLY A 113 15.02 11.30 -14.65
C GLY A 113 15.20 11.57 -16.15
N GLU A 114 14.10 11.68 -16.90
CA GLU A 114 14.13 12.04 -18.32
C GLU A 114 14.68 13.45 -18.59
N ILE A 115 14.46 14.39 -17.66
CA ILE A 115 15.00 15.75 -17.75
C ILE A 115 16.51 15.75 -17.52
N LEU A 116 16.99 15.00 -16.52
CA LEU A 116 18.42 14.90 -16.20
C LEU A 116 19.20 14.19 -17.30
N ASP A 117 18.69 13.09 -17.85
CA ASP A 117 19.35 12.36 -18.94
C ASP A 117 19.45 13.23 -20.22
N ARG A 118 18.42 14.04 -20.52
CA ARG A 118 18.45 14.98 -21.66
C ARG A 118 19.36 16.19 -21.42
N ALA A 119 19.42 16.73 -20.20
CA ALA A 119 20.31 17.83 -19.85
C ALA A 119 21.79 17.44 -19.87
N SER A 120 22.08 16.15 -19.64
CA SER A 120 23.43 15.59 -19.68
C SER A 120 23.95 15.34 -21.10
N GLY A 121 23.08 15.37 -22.11
CA GLY A 121 23.45 15.19 -23.52
C GLY A 121 23.95 13.78 -23.90
N GLU A 122 23.96 12.83 -22.97
CA GLU A 122 24.32 11.44 -23.25
C GLU A 122 23.11 10.67 -23.79
N PRO A 123 23.19 10.11 -25.01
CA PRO A 123 22.13 9.24 -25.50
C PRO A 123 22.07 7.96 -24.65
N PRO A 124 20.87 7.45 -24.33
CA PRO A 124 20.75 6.20 -23.60
C PRO A 124 21.39 5.07 -24.43
N ASP A 125 22.22 4.27 -23.77
CA ASP A 125 23.08 3.19 -24.31
C ASP A 125 22.29 2.03 -24.99
N ASN A 126 20.99 2.20 -25.25
CA ASN A 126 20.13 1.19 -25.85
C ASN A 126 19.04 1.75 -26.78
N ALA A 127 19.29 2.88 -27.45
CA ALA A 127 18.37 3.44 -28.43
C ALA A 127 18.31 2.57 -29.70
N LEU A 128 17.34 1.65 -29.78
CA LEU A 128 16.92 1.06 -31.04
C LEU A 128 16.33 2.17 -31.96
N PRO A 129 16.72 2.22 -33.24
CA PRO A 129 16.28 3.28 -34.11
C PRO A 129 14.95 2.88 -34.73
N HIS A 130 13.80 3.27 -34.17
CA HIS A 130 12.60 3.48 -34.98
C HIS A 130 11.68 4.50 -34.32
N GLY A 131 11.37 5.55 -35.09
CA GLY A 131 10.53 6.65 -34.67
C GLY A 131 9.17 6.18 -34.16
N ARG A 132 8.80 6.71 -33.01
CA ARG A 132 7.41 6.92 -32.63
C ARG A 132 7.26 8.36 -32.17
N ALA A 133 6.20 8.98 -32.68
CA ALA A 133 5.86 10.37 -32.52
C ALA A 133 6.11 10.88 -31.09
N THR A 134 6.75 12.04 -31.03
CA THR A 134 6.92 12.87 -29.84
C THR A 134 5.56 13.12 -29.19
N ALA A 135 5.27 12.44 -28.09
CA ALA A 135 4.17 12.80 -27.21
C ALA A 135 4.51 14.13 -26.50
N PRO A 136 3.50 14.97 -26.18
CA PRO A 136 3.72 16.31 -25.64
C PRO A 136 4.45 16.28 -24.31
N LEU A 137 5.24 17.32 -24.07
CA LEU A 137 5.98 17.64 -22.85
C LEU A 137 5.28 17.10 -21.58
N VAL A 138 5.96 16.24 -20.81
CA VAL A 138 5.55 16.00 -19.42
C VAL A 138 5.81 17.30 -18.68
N ASN A 139 4.73 17.98 -18.32
CA ASN A 139 4.70 19.27 -17.64
C ASN A 139 5.59 19.28 -16.38
N ASP A 140 5.94 20.47 -15.89
CA ASP A 140 6.42 20.76 -14.52
C ASP A 140 5.39 20.37 -13.42
N ALA A 141 4.68 19.26 -13.62
CA ALA A 141 3.59 18.80 -12.77
C ALA A 141 4.13 18.62 -11.35
N SER A 142 3.57 19.43 -10.45
CA SER A 142 3.90 19.37 -9.03
C SER A 142 3.54 17.99 -8.46
N MET A 143 4.17 17.58 -7.36
CA MET A 143 3.77 16.33 -6.69
C MET A 143 2.28 16.35 -6.31
N ASP A 144 1.74 17.52 -5.97
CA ASP A 144 0.31 17.71 -5.71
C ASP A 144 -0.54 17.26 -6.91
N GLU A 145 -0.22 17.71 -8.12
CA GLU A 145 -0.96 17.32 -9.33
C GLU A 145 -0.83 15.83 -9.61
N ILE A 146 0.39 15.29 -9.48
CA ILE A 146 0.65 13.87 -9.75
C ILE A 146 -0.13 12.98 -8.79
N ILE A 147 -0.12 13.27 -7.49
CA ILE A 147 -0.80 12.43 -6.51
C ILE A 147 -2.33 12.53 -6.65
N LEU A 148 -2.87 13.70 -6.98
CA LEU A 148 -4.31 13.87 -7.15
C LEU A 148 -4.80 13.16 -8.43
N ASP A 149 -4.04 13.23 -9.50
CA ASP A 149 -4.33 12.48 -10.72
C ASP A 149 -4.23 10.96 -10.49
N GLN A 150 -3.22 10.49 -9.75
CA GLN A 150 -3.11 9.09 -9.36
C GLN A 150 -4.25 8.62 -8.45
N ALA A 151 -4.71 9.47 -7.53
CA ALA A 151 -5.86 9.16 -6.66
C ALA A 151 -7.14 8.98 -7.50
N THR A 152 -7.35 9.86 -8.48
CA THR A 152 -8.48 9.77 -9.42
C THR A 152 -8.42 8.48 -10.23
N ARG A 153 -7.25 8.13 -10.77
CA ARG A 153 -7.04 6.89 -11.54
C ARG A 153 -7.29 5.63 -10.73
N LEU A 154 -6.69 5.51 -9.55
CA LEU A 154 -6.89 4.35 -8.66
C LEU A 154 -8.36 4.22 -8.22
N ARG A 155 -9.03 5.35 -7.95
CA ARG A 155 -10.46 5.33 -7.63
C ARG A 155 -11.30 4.79 -8.78
N ALA A 156 -11.02 5.22 -10.01
CA ALA A 156 -11.72 4.71 -11.20
C ALA A 156 -11.48 3.21 -11.41
N GLU A 157 -10.25 2.73 -11.19
CA GLU A 157 -9.91 1.31 -11.27
C GLU A 157 -10.69 0.47 -10.25
N MET A 158 -10.75 0.92 -8.99
CA MET A 158 -11.53 0.24 -7.96
C MET A 158 -13.03 0.21 -8.30
N ALA A 159 -13.57 1.31 -8.83
CA ALA A 159 -14.96 1.37 -9.26
C ALA A 159 -15.23 0.35 -10.39
N ALA A 160 -14.33 0.22 -11.36
CA ALA A 160 -14.43 -0.75 -12.45
C ALA A 160 -14.38 -2.20 -11.94
N LEU A 161 -13.53 -2.50 -10.95
CA LEU A 161 -13.45 -3.83 -10.32
C LEU A 161 -14.71 -4.18 -9.52
N SER A 162 -15.36 -3.18 -8.91
CA SER A 162 -16.61 -3.39 -8.16
C SER A 162 -17.86 -3.49 -9.03
N GLY A 163 -17.80 -3.01 -10.29
CA GLY A 163 -18.95 -2.91 -11.21
C GLY A 163 -19.00 -3.96 -12.33
N SER A 164 -18.04 -4.87 -12.43
CA SER A 164 -17.96 -5.85 -13.53
C SER A 164 -18.32 -7.27 -13.05
N PRO A 165 -19.22 -8.02 -13.74
CA PRO A 165 -19.42 -9.42 -13.45
C PRO A 165 -18.14 -10.20 -13.82
N ALA A 166 -17.74 -11.09 -12.93
CA ALA A 166 -16.51 -11.87 -13.01
C ALA A 166 -16.21 -12.41 -14.41
N SER A 167 -15.10 -11.99 -15.00
CA SER A 167 -14.37 -12.81 -15.96
C SER A 167 -12.88 -12.77 -15.63
N SER A 168 -12.38 -13.97 -15.37
CA SER A 168 -10.99 -14.31 -15.09
C SER A 168 -10.08 -13.91 -16.25
N GLN A 169 -9.13 -13.02 -15.98
CA GLN A 169 -7.83 -12.99 -16.66
C GLN A 169 -6.86 -12.12 -15.87
N SER A 170 -5.84 -12.76 -15.28
CA SER A 170 -4.65 -12.10 -14.74
C SER A 170 -3.86 -11.46 -15.87
N PRO A 171 -3.40 -10.20 -15.78
CA PRO A 171 -2.35 -9.71 -16.65
C PRO A 171 -0.98 -10.01 -16.02
N ALA A 172 -0.19 -10.77 -16.77
CA ALA A 172 1.20 -11.08 -16.47
C ALA A 172 2.13 -9.88 -16.74
N SER A 173 3.13 -9.74 -15.87
CA SER A 173 4.48 -9.21 -16.08
C SER A 173 4.70 -8.01 -17.03
N ALA A 174 4.83 -6.82 -16.45
CA ALA A 174 5.61 -5.71 -17.01
C ALA A 174 6.84 -5.44 -16.12
N GLY A 175 7.83 -6.33 -16.17
CA GLY A 175 8.92 -6.44 -15.17
C GLY A 175 10.30 -5.95 -15.60
N GLY A 176 10.44 -5.17 -16.69
CA GLY A 176 11.76 -4.81 -17.23
C GLY A 176 12.39 -3.54 -16.64
N THR A 177 11.68 -2.41 -16.71
CA THR A 177 12.24 -1.09 -16.37
C THR A 177 12.06 -0.72 -14.89
N VAL A 178 11.07 -1.33 -14.25
CA VAL A 178 10.63 -1.09 -12.87
C VAL A 178 11.67 -1.56 -11.83
N ALA A 179 12.49 -2.56 -12.17
CA ALA A 179 13.43 -3.19 -11.24
C ALA A 179 14.55 -2.25 -10.74
N ARG A 180 14.99 -1.29 -11.55
CA ARG A 180 16.09 -0.38 -11.21
C ARG A 180 15.64 0.81 -10.36
N ALA A 181 14.41 1.31 -10.58
CA ALA A 181 13.78 2.32 -9.71
C ALA A 181 13.37 1.75 -8.34
N PHE A 182 12.95 0.48 -8.30
CA PHE A 182 12.59 -0.22 -7.05
C PHE A 182 13.76 -0.36 -6.07
N ALA A 183 15.01 -0.46 -6.56
CA ALA A 183 16.18 -0.60 -5.68
C ALA A 183 16.43 0.66 -4.82
N ASN A 184 16.22 1.86 -5.40
CA ASN A 184 16.38 3.12 -4.68
C ASN A 184 15.18 3.42 -3.76
N ALA A 185 13.95 3.14 -4.20
CA ALA A 185 12.75 3.33 -3.38
C ALA A 185 12.69 2.35 -2.19
N ARG A 186 13.14 1.09 -2.35
CA ARG A 186 13.18 0.13 -1.24
C ARG A 186 14.16 0.53 -0.14
N ARG A 187 15.26 1.23 -0.47
CA ARG A 187 16.19 1.76 0.53
C ARG A 187 15.56 2.89 1.34
N PHE A 188 14.68 3.69 0.71
CA PHE A 188 13.94 4.78 1.35
C PHE A 188 12.77 4.26 2.21
N LEU A 189 12.02 3.28 1.70
CA LEU A 189 10.83 2.72 2.36
C LEU A 189 11.14 1.77 3.53
N ARG A 190 12.34 1.14 3.58
CA ARG A 190 12.76 0.29 4.71
C ARG A 190 13.14 1.06 5.97
N ALA A 191 13.31 2.38 5.88
CA ALA A 191 13.77 3.23 6.98
C ALA A 191 12.61 3.93 7.73
N LEU A 192 11.35 3.62 7.40
CA LEU A 192 10.20 4.30 7.97
C LEU A 192 9.82 3.68 9.32
N PRO A 193 9.99 4.40 10.46
CA PRO A 193 9.47 3.93 11.73
C PRO A 193 7.94 3.94 11.69
N ILE A 194 7.34 2.86 12.19
CA ILE A 194 5.90 2.78 12.44
C ILE A 194 5.57 3.88 13.46
N PRO A 195 4.61 4.78 13.19
CA PRO A 195 4.24 5.80 14.17
C PRO A 195 3.76 5.12 15.47
N PRO A 196 4.20 5.59 16.64
CA PRO A 196 3.70 5.07 17.90
C PRO A 196 2.19 5.30 17.98
N ARG A 197 1.46 4.29 18.49
CA ARG A 197 0.05 4.46 18.84
C ARG A 197 -0.02 5.45 20.00
N GLU A 198 -0.78 6.52 19.83
CA GLU A 198 -1.16 7.37 20.95
C GLU A 198 -1.98 6.50 21.91
N ASN A 199 -1.50 6.40 23.15
CA ASN A 199 -2.24 5.77 24.24
C ASN A 199 -3.45 6.65 24.54
N GLU A 200 -4.64 6.22 24.13
CA GLU A 200 -5.87 6.68 24.76
C GLU A 200 -5.91 6.10 26.17
N GLY A 201 -5.46 6.92 27.13
CA GLY A 201 -5.73 6.69 28.53
C GLY A 201 -7.11 7.24 28.89
N GLN A 202 -8.04 6.34 29.21
CA GLN A 202 -8.91 6.40 30.40
C GLN A 202 -9.62 5.06 30.58
#